data_AF-A0A1Y5DFR7-F1
#
_entry.id   AF-A0A1Y5DFR7-F1
#
_cell.length_a   1.000
_cell.length_b   1.000
_cell.length_c   1.000
_cell.angle_alpha   90.00
_cell.angle_beta   90.00
_cell.angle_gamma   90.00
#
_symmetry.space_group_name_H-M   'P 1'
#
loop_
_entity.id
_entity.type
_entity.pdbx_description
1 polymer ?
#
loop_
_entity_poly.entity_id
_entity_poly.type
_entity_poly.pdbx_seq_one_letter_code
_entity_poly.pdbx_strand_id
1 'polypeptide(L)'
;MIKIILSFFVTFVLVSTSGCITIYQSIGHNFGAFIHTVSGKEYKQVANRWDYESKALLYVYRPNSQWAADEIEAPTFYLDDERVFNIRANGYTWFELEPGEYEVIMRRPLMGLEGVNVDGFEFDLKRIAQMNLSVEADKVYFLRYSEIDPPAMEHQTFNEDTPLGDGPLMLVATTLAHEEMQVTRMLPEGGRFIKSQGPLSEDELEEVFDSRVINLDEDEQQDTNTMKWWW
;
A
#
# COMPACT_ATOMS: atom_id res chain seq x y z
N MET A 1 -24.51 -34.00 0.64
CA MET A 1 -23.65 -32.96 1.24
C MET A 1 -22.40 -32.72 0.40
N ILE A 2 -21.54 -33.71 0.16
CA ILE A 2 -20.33 -33.55 -0.69
C ILE A 2 -20.61 -32.99 -2.09
N LYS A 3 -21.65 -33.46 -2.80
CA LYS A 3 -21.99 -32.92 -4.14
C LYS A 3 -22.47 -31.47 -4.12
N ILE A 4 -23.12 -31.05 -3.04
CA ILE A 4 -23.61 -29.66 -2.87
C ILE A 4 -22.43 -28.75 -2.57
N ILE A 5 -21.54 -29.16 -1.67
CA ILE A 5 -20.30 -28.44 -1.34
C ILE A 5 -19.42 -28.31 -2.59
N LEU A 6 -19.28 -29.38 -3.38
CA LEU A 6 -18.50 -29.37 -4.61
C LEU A 6 -19.13 -28.46 -5.68
N SER A 7 -20.46 -28.46 -5.83
CA SER A 7 -21.14 -27.52 -6.74
C SER A 7 -20.97 -26.07 -6.31
N PHE A 8 -21.09 -25.75 -5.02
CA PHE A 8 -20.85 -24.39 -4.53
C PHE A 8 -19.40 -23.96 -4.76
N PHE A 9 -18.44 -24.85 -4.53
CA PHE A 9 -17.02 -24.58 -4.78
C PHE A 9 -16.74 -24.33 -6.26
N VAL A 10 -17.31 -25.16 -7.16
CA VAL A 10 -17.14 -24.98 -8.61
C VAL A 10 -17.79 -23.69 -9.11
N THR A 11 -19.00 -23.35 -8.62
CA THR A 11 -19.66 -22.08 -8.97
C THR A 11 -18.86 -20.89 -8.44
N PHE A 12 -18.35 -20.96 -7.21
CA PHE A 12 -17.50 -19.90 -6.64
C PHE A 12 -16.24 -19.69 -7.48
N VAL A 13 -15.52 -20.77 -7.83
CA VAL A 13 -14.33 -20.71 -8.69
C VAL A 13 -14.65 -20.14 -10.08
N LEU A 14 -15.80 -20.48 -10.68
CA LEU A 14 -16.21 -19.96 -11.97
C LEU A 14 -16.57 -18.46 -11.93
N VAL A 15 -17.19 -17.99 -10.86
CA VAL A 15 -17.54 -16.57 -10.68
C VAL A 15 -16.30 -15.72 -10.37
N SER A 16 -15.35 -16.25 -9.58
CA SER A 16 -14.08 -15.56 -9.30
C SER A 16 -13.15 -15.47 -10.51
N THR A 17 -13.36 -16.27 -11.56
CA THR A 17 -12.53 -16.26 -12.77
C THR A 17 -13.14 -15.46 -13.92
N SER A 18 -14.40 -15.03 -13.82
CA SER A 18 -15.08 -14.25 -14.86
C SER A 18 -14.82 -12.74 -14.79
N GLY A 19 -13.98 -12.26 -13.86
CA GLY A 19 -13.56 -10.86 -13.77
C GLY A 19 -14.55 -9.91 -13.08
N CYS A 20 -15.73 -10.39 -12.65
CA CYS A 20 -16.73 -9.57 -11.93
C CYS A 20 -16.48 -9.50 -10.41
N ILE A 21 -15.54 -10.28 -9.87
CA ILE A 21 -15.21 -10.31 -8.43
C ILE A 21 -13.69 -10.43 -8.26
N THR A 22 -13.07 -9.38 -7.75
CA THR A 22 -11.68 -9.36 -7.31
C THR A 22 -11.65 -9.46 -5.78
N ILE A 23 -10.90 -10.42 -5.23
CA ILE A 23 -10.70 -10.56 -3.79
C ILE A 23 -9.28 -10.13 -3.46
N TYR A 24 -9.15 -9.06 -2.67
CA TYR A 24 -7.87 -8.60 -2.16
C TYR A 24 -7.46 -9.45 -0.96
N GLN A 25 -6.32 -10.12 -1.06
CA GLN A 25 -5.77 -10.95 0.00
C GLN A 25 -4.24 -11.06 -0.07
N SER A 26 -3.64 -11.31 1.09
CA SER A 26 -2.22 -11.59 1.28
C SER A 26 -1.97 -12.82 2.14
N ILE A 27 -2.95 -13.73 2.24
CA ILE A 27 -2.86 -14.96 3.02
C ILE A 27 -1.53 -15.69 2.75
N GLY A 28 -0.78 -15.97 3.82
CA GLY A 28 0.50 -16.68 3.78
C GLY A 28 1.73 -15.80 3.47
N HIS A 29 1.53 -14.55 3.09
CA HIS A 29 2.60 -13.58 2.78
C HIS A 29 2.60 -12.37 3.73
N ASN A 30 1.57 -12.27 4.56
CA ASN A 30 1.28 -11.10 5.37
C ASN A 30 1.87 -11.13 6.78
N PHE A 31 2.73 -12.08 7.13
CA PHE A 31 3.34 -12.10 8.46
C PHE A 31 4.12 -10.82 8.73
N GLY A 32 3.76 -10.14 9.82
CA GLY A 32 4.38 -8.92 10.28
C GLY A 32 5.71 -9.14 10.99
N ALA A 33 6.34 -8.04 11.40
CA ALA A 33 7.69 -8.06 11.98
C ALA A 33 7.73 -8.76 13.35
N PHE A 34 6.61 -8.78 14.09
CA PHE A 34 6.49 -9.49 15.36
C PHE A 34 6.74 -10.99 15.21
N ILE A 35 6.28 -11.56 14.08
CA ILE A 35 6.44 -12.98 13.77
C ILE A 35 7.74 -13.23 13.01
N HIS A 36 8.05 -12.39 12.01
CA HIS A 36 9.18 -12.62 11.12
C HIS A 36 9.85 -11.31 10.69
N THR A 37 10.93 -10.96 11.37
CA THR A 37 11.75 -9.79 11.08
C THR A 37 12.41 -9.85 9.70
N VAL A 38 12.80 -8.69 9.16
CA VAL A 38 13.47 -8.62 7.87
C VAL A 38 14.96 -8.91 8.04
N SER A 39 15.50 -9.84 7.24
CA SER A 39 16.86 -10.37 7.39
C SER A 39 17.67 -10.34 6.08
N GLY A 40 17.17 -9.69 5.03
CA GLY A 40 17.86 -9.59 3.75
C GLY A 40 19.09 -8.69 3.77
N LYS A 41 19.56 -8.33 2.57
CA LYS A 41 20.76 -7.50 2.39
C LYS A 41 20.55 -6.11 3.00
N GLU A 42 21.63 -5.53 3.50
CA GLU A 42 21.66 -4.11 3.89
C GLU A 42 21.45 -3.23 2.66
N TYR A 43 20.84 -2.07 2.90
CA TYR A 43 20.64 -1.10 1.84
C TYR A 43 21.95 -0.74 1.15
N LYS A 44 21.94 -0.94 -0.16
CA LYS A 44 22.93 -0.43 -1.10
C LYS A 44 22.17 -0.03 -2.34
N GLN A 45 22.32 1.22 -2.76
CA GLN A 45 21.70 1.69 -3.98
C GLN A 45 22.12 0.80 -5.15
N VAL A 46 21.12 0.32 -5.88
CA VAL A 46 21.25 -0.31 -7.17
C VAL A 46 21.77 0.78 -8.11
N ALA A 47 23.09 0.80 -8.32
CA ALA A 47 23.78 1.70 -9.24
C ALA A 47 23.42 1.33 -10.71
N ASN A 48 24.38 1.22 -11.62
CA ASN A 48 24.14 0.97 -13.05
C ASN A 48 23.67 -0.47 -13.38
N ARG A 49 22.94 -1.15 -12.48
CA ARG A 49 22.46 -2.53 -12.64
C ARG A 49 21.02 -2.62 -13.15
N TRP A 50 20.37 -1.48 -13.37
CA TRP A 50 19.01 -1.36 -13.88
C TRP A 50 19.02 -0.54 -15.18
N ASP A 51 17.98 -0.70 -16.00
CA ASP A 51 17.84 -0.03 -17.30
C ASP A 51 17.36 1.42 -17.15
N TYR A 52 18.29 2.31 -16.77
CA TYR A 52 17.98 3.73 -16.53
C TYR A 52 17.55 4.49 -17.79
N GLU A 53 17.90 4.02 -18.99
CA GLU A 53 17.54 4.72 -20.24
C GLU A 53 16.03 4.66 -20.54
N SER A 54 15.37 3.57 -20.13
CA SER A 54 13.96 3.33 -20.45
C SER A 54 13.04 3.21 -19.24
N LYS A 55 13.59 3.10 -18.03
CA LYS A 55 12.85 2.82 -16.80
C LYS A 55 13.03 3.91 -15.76
N ALA A 56 12.16 3.88 -14.76
CA ALA A 56 12.33 4.54 -13.47
C ALA A 56 12.70 3.50 -12.40
N LEU A 57 13.36 3.94 -11.32
CA LEU A 57 13.66 3.07 -10.18
C LEU A 57 12.87 3.53 -8.95
N LEU A 58 12.02 2.67 -8.42
CA LEU A 58 11.26 2.93 -7.21
C LEU A 58 11.84 2.13 -6.04
N TYR A 59 12.25 2.81 -4.97
CA TYR A 59 12.46 2.21 -3.66
C TYR A 59 11.22 2.41 -2.80
N VAL A 60 10.84 1.38 -2.05
CA VAL A 60 9.83 1.50 -1.00
C VAL A 60 10.44 1.00 0.30
N TYR A 61 10.32 1.78 1.36
CA TYR A 61 10.92 1.44 2.65
C TYR A 61 10.07 1.90 3.84
N ARG A 62 10.32 1.24 4.97
CA ARG A 62 9.65 1.53 6.24
C ARG A 62 10.70 1.65 7.35
N PRO A 63 10.89 2.83 7.94
CA PRO A 63 11.70 3.00 9.14
C PRO A 63 11.25 2.07 10.27
N ASN A 64 12.17 1.74 11.17
CA ASN A 64 11.83 0.94 12.33
C ASN A 64 11.09 1.77 13.39
N SER A 65 10.01 1.24 13.94
CA SER A 65 9.31 1.82 15.09
C SER A 65 8.69 0.70 15.93
N GLN A 66 8.37 0.98 17.20
CA GLN A 66 7.74 -0.03 18.07
C GLN A 66 6.39 -0.48 17.49
N TRP A 67 5.59 0.46 17.00
CA TRP A 67 4.32 0.18 16.32
C TRP A 67 4.50 -0.80 15.16
N ALA A 68 5.48 -0.55 14.29
CA ALA A 68 5.76 -1.43 13.16
C ALA A 68 6.30 -2.81 13.59
N ALA A 69 7.14 -2.84 14.64
CA ALA A 69 7.77 -4.06 15.13
C ALA A 69 6.77 -5.03 15.78
N ASP A 70 5.72 -4.49 16.41
CA ASP A 70 4.68 -5.28 17.11
C ASP A 70 3.55 -5.75 16.17
N GLU A 71 3.62 -5.43 14.87
CA GLU A 71 2.62 -5.90 13.92
C GLU A 71 2.71 -7.41 13.69
N ILE A 72 1.58 -8.07 13.90
CA ILE A 72 1.35 -9.49 13.59
C ILE A 72 1.15 -9.67 12.08
N GLU A 73 0.46 -8.73 11.43
CA GLU A 73 0.23 -8.74 9.98
C GLU A 73 0.78 -7.46 9.35
N ALA A 74 1.68 -7.61 8.38
CA ALA A 74 2.28 -6.50 7.66
C ALA A 74 1.30 -5.93 6.63
N PRO A 75 1.19 -4.60 6.52
CA PRO A 75 0.45 -3.94 5.44
C PRO A 75 0.89 -4.41 4.05
N THR A 76 -0.07 -4.49 3.14
CA THR A 76 0.14 -4.89 1.75
C THR A 76 0.24 -3.66 0.86
N PHE A 77 1.21 -3.66 -0.04
CA PHE A 77 1.44 -2.62 -1.05
C PHE A 77 0.90 -3.08 -2.39
N TYR A 78 0.01 -2.27 -2.97
CA TYR A 78 -0.56 -2.43 -4.30
C TYR A 78 -0.07 -1.34 -5.22
N LEU A 79 0.09 -1.70 -6.49
CA LEU A 79 0.42 -0.79 -7.57
C LEU A 79 -0.51 -1.13 -8.75
N ASP A 80 -1.32 -0.17 -9.21
CA ASP A 80 -2.34 -0.35 -10.25
C ASP A 80 -3.23 -1.58 -9.98
N ASP A 81 -3.81 -1.62 -8.77
CA ASP A 81 -4.62 -2.72 -8.25
C ASP A 81 -3.97 -4.12 -8.20
N GLU A 82 -2.68 -4.23 -8.54
CA GLU A 82 -1.92 -5.47 -8.40
C GLU A 82 -1.18 -5.54 -7.06
N ARG A 83 -1.37 -6.65 -6.33
CA ARG A 83 -0.62 -6.91 -5.10
C ARG A 83 0.87 -7.07 -5.41
N VAL A 84 1.71 -6.21 -4.83
CA VAL A 84 3.17 -6.26 -5.06
C VAL A 84 3.92 -7.00 -3.95
N PHE A 85 3.78 -6.57 -2.69
CA PHE A 85 4.48 -7.13 -1.52
C PHE A 85 3.84 -6.68 -0.19
N ASN A 86 4.32 -7.23 0.94
CA ASN A 86 3.95 -6.78 2.29
C ASN A 86 5.14 -6.07 2.96
N ILE A 87 4.92 -4.89 3.56
CA ILE A 87 5.99 -4.06 4.12
C ILE A 87 6.13 -4.22 5.64
N ARG A 88 7.20 -4.91 6.04
CA ARG A 88 7.54 -5.14 7.45
C ARG A 88 8.40 -4.00 8.02
N ALA A 89 8.41 -3.87 9.34
CA ALA A 89 9.27 -2.94 10.06
C ALA A 89 10.74 -3.07 9.63
N ASN A 90 11.41 -1.92 9.48
CA ASN A 90 12.82 -1.83 9.09
C ASN A 90 13.15 -2.50 7.73
N GLY A 91 12.13 -2.71 6.89
CA GLY A 91 12.24 -3.34 5.58
C GLY A 91 12.37 -2.33 4.46
N TYR A 92 13.09 -2.70 3.41
CA TYR A 92 13.05 -1.99 2.13
C TYR A 92 12.99 -2.95 0.94
N THR A 93 12.53 -2.47 -0.20
CA THR A 93 12.63 -3.15 -1.49
C THR A 93 12.74 -2.15 -2.63
N TRP A 94 12.91 -2.64 -3.86
CA TRP A 94 12.97 -1.81 -5.05
C TRP A 94 12.40 -2.52 -6.28
N PHE A 95 11.92 -1.72 -7.24
CA PHE A 95 11.34 -2.16 -8.51
C PHE A 95 11.77 -1.25 -9.65
N GLU A 96 11.92 -1.81 -10.84
CA GLU A 96 12.01 -1.03 -12.08
C GLU A 96 10.59 -0.77 -12.59
N LEU A 97 10.27 0.47 -12.91
CA LEU A 97 8.96 0.88 -13.40
C LEU A 97 9.05 1.37 -14.85
N GLU A 98 7.99 1.15 -15.62
CA GLU A 98 7.79 1.86 -16.88
C GLU A 98 7.44 3.33 -16.59
N PRO A 99 7.96 4.30 -17.34
CA PRO A 99 7.53 5.69 -17.19
C PRO A 99 6.02 5.83 -17.37
N GLY A 100 5.35 6.52 -16.45
CA GLY A 100 3.89 6.63 -16.44
C GLY A 100 3.33 7.06 -15.09
N GLU A 101 2.00 7.04 -15.00
CA GLU A 101 1.25 7.24 -13.77
C GLU A 101 0.91 5.88 -13.16
N TYR A 102 0.95 5.82 -11.83
CA TYR A 102 0.60 4.64 -11.06
C TYR A 102 -0.30 5.01 -9.90
N GLU A 103 -1.29 4.18 -9.61
CA GLU A 103 -2.01 4.24 -8.35
C GLU A 103 -1.34 3.35 -7.31
N VAL A 104 -0.95 3.94 -6.19
CA VAL A 104 -0.43 3.21 -5.04
C VAL A 104 -1.50 3.14 -3.98
N ILE A 105 -1.89 1.93 -3.58
CA ILE A 105 -2.79 1.69 -2.45
C ILE A 105 -2.08 0.81 -1.42
N MET A 106 -2.24 1.13 -0.14
CA MET A 106 -1.84 0.24 0.94
C MET A 106 -3.06 -0.21 1.74
N ARG A 107 -3.14 -1.51 1.98
CA ARG A 107 -4.22 -2.16 2.72
C ARG A 107 -3.66 -2.87 3.95
N ARG A 108 -4.39 -2.82 5.06
CA ARG A 108 -4.08 -3.60 6.26
C ARG A 108 -4.91 -4.89 6.24
N PRO A 109 -4.28 -6.06 6.15
CA PRO A 109 -5.00 -7.32 6.21
C PRO A 109 -5.58 -7.57 7.60
N LEU A 110 -6.65 -8.37 7.63
CA LEU A 110 -7.17 -9.03 8.82
C LEU A 110 -7.29 -10.53 8.52
N MET A 111 -6.42 -11.34 9.13
CA MET A 111 -6.26 -12.77 8.82
C MET A 111 -5.93 -13.01 7.33
N GLY A 112 -5.18 -12.08 6.73
CA GLY A 112 -4.78 -12.10 5.32
C GLY A 112 -5.86 -11.72 4.31
N LEU A 113 -7.10 -11.45 4.74
CA LEU A 113 -8.12 -10.84 3.89
C LEU A 113 -7.98 -9.32 3.93
N GLU A 114 -8.22 -8.65 2.81
CA GLU A 114 -8.01 -7.20 2.70
C GLU A 114 -9.20 -6.44 2.13
N GLY A 115 -9.98 -7.07 1.26
CA GLY A 115 -11.11 -6.43 0.62
C GLY A 115 -11.72 -7.27 -0.50
N VAL A 116 -12.78 -6.75 -1.09
CA VAL A 116 -13.45 -7.32 -2.26
C VAL A 116 -13.89 -6.17 -3.17
N ASN A 117 -13.67 -6.33 -4.46
CA ASN A 117 -14.22 -5.48 -5.50
C ASN A 117 -15.16 -6.33 -6.37
N VAL A 118 -16.38 -5.86 -6.55
CA VAL A 118 -17.36 -6.40 -7.50
C VAL A 118 -17.95 -5.26 -8.32
N ASP A 119 -18.54 -5.55 -9.48
CA ASP A 119 -19.15 -4.53 -10.35
C ASP A 119 -20.07 -3.57 -9.54
N GLY A 120 -19.63 -2.32 -9.37
CA GLY A 120 -20.32 -1.24 -8.65
C GLY A 120 -20.24 -1.28 -7.12
N PHE A 121 -19.30 -2.07 -6.55
CA PHE A 121 -19.02 -2.08 -5.12
C PHE A 121 -17.57 -2.49 -4.83
N GLU A 122 -16.76 -1.53 -4.37
CA GLU A 122 -15.46 -1.78 -3.77
C GLU A 122 -15.55 -1.69 -2.23
N PHE A 123 -14.98 -2.68 -1.54
CA PHE A 123 -14.83 -2.66 -0.09
C PHE A 123 -13.43 -3.07 0.32
N ASP A 124 -12.76 -2.18 1.05
CA ASP A 124 -11.54 -2.49 1.78
C ASP A 124 -11.84 -2.65 3.26
N LEU A 125 -11.29 -3.71 3.87
CA LEU A 125 -11.33 -3.87 5.32
C LEU A 125 -10.66 -2.68 6.02
N LYS A 126 -9.50 -2.26 5.50
CA LYS A 126 -8.80 -1.07 5.97
C LYS A 126 -7.77 -0.60 4.95
N ARG A 127 -8.13 0.44 4.19
CA ARG A 127 -7.18 1.24 3.40
C ARG A 127 -6.42 2.19 4.32
N ILE A 128 -5.09 2.15 4.29
CA ILE A 128 -4.24 2.94 5.19
C ILE A 128 -3.43 4.01 4.48
N ALA A 129 -3.23 3.88 3.17
CA ALA A 129 -2.61 4.91 2.35
C ALA A 129 -3.08 4.80 0.90
N GLN A 130 -3.12 5.94 0.21
CA GLN A 130 -3.39 6.00 -1.22
C GLN A 130 -2.70 7.22 -1.81
N MET A 131 -2.05 7.07 -2.96
CA MET A 131 -1.47 8.20 -3.71
C MET A 131 -1.31 7.86 -5.19
N ASN A 132 -1.29 8.90 -6.02
CA ASN A 132 -0.87 8.78 -7.41
C ASN A 132 0.62 9.09 -7.52
N LEU A 133 1.36 8.21 -8.19
CA LEU A 133 2.80 8.32 -8.39
C LEU A 133 3.08 8.49 -9.89
N SER A 134 3.57 9.67 -10.24
CA SER A 134 4.11 9.97 -11.58
C SER A 134 5.60 9.65 -11.64
N VAL A 135 6.01 8.77 -12.54
CA VAL A 135 7.41 8.39 -12.72
C VAL A 135 7.92 8.64 -14.14
N GLU A 136 9.15 9.16 -14.23
CA GLU A 136 9.85 9.42 -15.48
C GLU A 136 11.08 8.50 -15.61
N ALA A 137 11.47 8.22 -16.86
CA ALA A 137 12.71 7.49 -17.13
C ALA A 137 13.93 8.21 -16.52
N ASP A 138 14.97 7.44 -16.18
CA ASP A 138 16.23 7.94 -15.61
C ASP A 138 16.07 8.65 -14.24
N LYS A 139 14.95 8.43 -13.53
CA LYS A 139 14.72 8.96 -12.19
C LYS A 139 14.61 7.87 -11.14
N VAL A 140 15.04 8.22 -9.91
CA VAL A 140 14.96 7.35 -8.73
C VAL A 140 14.02 7.97 -7.71
N TYR A 141 13.01 7.20 -7.31
CA TYR A 141 11.97 7.60 -6.38
C TYR A 141 12.07 6.79 -5.09
N PHE A 142 11.74 7.44 -3.97
CA PHE A 142 11.76 6.81 -2.65
C PHE A 142 10.42 7.03 -1.97
N LEU A 143 9.64 5.95 -1.82
CA LEU A 143 8.43 5.94 -1.04
C LEU A 143 8.74 5.48 0.39
N ARG A 144 8.49 6.37 1.34
CA ARG A 144 8.61 6.14 2.77
C ARG A 144 7.24 5.84 3.35
N TYR A 145 7.12 4.72 4.06
CA TYR A 145 5.93 4.37 4.81
C TYR A 145 6.17 4.40 6.32
N SER A 146 5.37 5.17 7.07
CA SER A 146 5.33 5.18 8.54
C SER A 146 4.01 5.74 9.05
N GLU A 147 3.35 5.05 9.98
CA GLU A 147 2.04 5.47 10.53
C GLU A 147 2.14 6.42 11.72
N ILE A 148 3.28 6.46 12.40
CA ILE A 148 3.44 7.20 13.65
C ILE A 148 4.60 8.20 13.64
N ASP A 149 5.57 8.00 12.74
CA ASP A 149 6.78 8.81 12.68
C ASP A 149 6.81 9.57 11.34
N PRO A 150 6.33 10.82 11.28
CA PRO A 150 6.45 11.63 10.07
C PRO A 150 7.93 11.91 9.75
N PRO A 151 8.29 12.15 8.47
CA PRO A 151 9.65 12.51 8.08
C PRO A 151 10.02 13.87 8.69
N ALA A 152 11.30 14.08 8.98
CA ALA A 152 11.77 15.35 9.52
C ALA A 152 11.42 16.52 8.58
N MET A 153 10.88 17.61 9.13
CA MET A 153 10.40 18.79 8.36
C MET A 153 11.45 19.38 7.41
N GLU A 154 12.72 19.33 7.79
CA GLU A 154 13.85 19.80 6.98
C GLU A 154 14.02 19.04 5.65
N HIS A 155 13.42 17.87 5.54
CA HIS A 155 13.47 17.00 4.37
C HIS A 155 12.12 16.90 3.63
N GLN A 156 11.13 17.69 4.02
CA GLN A 156 9.78 17.67 3.43
C GLN A 156 9.64 18.52 2.15
N THR A 157 10.73 19.02 1.59
CA THR A 157 10.74 19.80 0.34
C THR A 157 11.50 19.05 -0.75
N PHE A 158 10.82 18.68 -1.83
CA PHE A 158 11.47 18.15 -3.05
C PHE A 158 12.10 19.27 -3.88
N ASN A 159 11.47 20.45 -3.80
CA ASN A 159 11.87 21.79 -4.22
C ASN A 159 11.16 22.76 -3.25
N GLU A 160 11.68 23.98 -3.04
CA GLU A 160 11.26 24.92 -1.97
C GLU A 160 9.72 25.19 -1.84
N ASP A 161 8.91 24.80 -2.84
CA ASP A 161 7.46 25.06 -2.89
C ASP A 161 6.55 23.81 -3.04
N THR A 162 7.07 22.57 -2.96
CA THR A 162 6.23 21.36 -3.14
C THR A 162 6.18 20.49 -1.87
N PRO A 163 5.03 20.44 -1.16
CA PRO A 163 4.82 19.53 -0.04
C PRO A 163 4.86 18.07 -0.51
N LEU A 164 5.58 17.22 0.23
CA LEU A 164 5.74 15.79 -0.07
C LEU A 164 4.52 14.91 0.28
N GLY A 165 3.40 15.54 0.64
CA GLY A 165 2.15 14.90 1.07
C GLY A 165 1.97 14.92 2.59
N ASP A 166 0.73 14.69 3.04
CA ASP A 166 0.37 14.46 4.44
C ASP A 166 -0.33 13.10 4.52
N GLY A 167 0.29 12.14 5.21
CA GLY A 167 -0.17 10.76 5.26
C GLY A 167 0.95 9.77 5.56
N PRO A 168 0.61 8.50 5.83
CA PRO A 168 1.60 7.52 6.26
C PRO A 168 2.51 7.02 5.12
N LEU A 169 2.13 7.23 3.86
CA LEU A 169 2.95 6.94 2.68
C LEU A 169 3.30 8.26 1.98
N MET A 170 4.59 8.53 1.83
CA MET A 170 5.08 9.78 1.24
C MET A 170 6.22 9.51 0.27
N LEU A 171 6.27 10.31 -0.80
CA LEU A 171 7.49 10.44 -1.60
C LEU A 171 8.49 11.28 -0.82
N VAL A 172 9.75 10.85 -0.72
CA VAL A 172 10.77 11.57 0.05
C VAL A 172 11.99 11.93 -0.78
N ALA A 173 12.71 12.95 -0.33
CA ALA A 173 13.98 13.33 -0.92
C ALA A 173 15.02 12.19 -0.80
N THR A 174 15.87 12.06 -1.81
CA THR A 174 16.94 11.03 -1.87
C THR A 174 17.88 11.09 -0.66
N THR A 175 18.18 12.29 -0.16
CA THR A 175 19.05 12.47 1.02
C THR A 175 18.47 11.85 2.27
N LEU A 176 17.18 12.10 2.55
CA LEU A 176 16.48 11.52 3.70
C LEU A 176 16.39 10.00 3.57
N ALA A 177 16.01 9.50 2.39
CA ALA A 177 15.92 8.07 2.15
C ALA A 177 17.26 7.38 2.38
N HIS A 178 18.37 7.97 1.90
CA HIS A 178 19.71 7.43 2.13
C HIS A 178 20.14 7.44 3.59
N GLU A 179 19.64 8.36 4.42
CA GLU A 179 19.91 8.38 5.85
C GLU A 179 19.10 7.30 6.59
N GLU A 180 17.78 7.26 6.36
CA GLU A 180 16.90 6.32 7.05
C GLU A 180 17.14 4.87 6.61
N MET A 181 17.46 4.63 5.33
CA MET A 181 17.59 3.29 4.78
C MET A 181 18.90 2.58 5.18
N GLN A 182 19.91 3.25 5.74
CA GLN A 182 21.21 2.62 6.07
C GLN A 182 21.07 1.43 7.02
N VAL A 183 20.08 1.48 7.91
CA VAL A 183 19.81 0.45 8.91
C VAL A 183 18.73 -0.55 8.47
N THR A 184 18.15 -0.35 7.29
CA THR A 184 17.08 -1.20 6.76
C THR A 184 17.63 -2.46 6.08
N ARG A 185 16.77 -3.47 5.98
CA ARG A 185 17.09 -4.78 5.39
C ARG A 185 16.15 -5.08 4.22
N MET A 186 16.66 -5.74 3.20
CA MET A 186 15.91 -6.01 1.98
C MET A 186 14.82 -7.06 2.24
N LEU A 187 13.60 -6.79 1.76
CA LEU A 187 12.52 -7.77 1.68
C LEU A 187 12.80 -8.78 0.55
N PRO A 188 12.32 -10.03 0.67
CA PRO A 188 12.53 -11.03 -0.38
C PRO A 188 11.77 -10.69 -1.69
N GLU A 189 10.69 -9.93 -1.61
CA GLU A 189 9.92 -9.45 -2.76
C GLU A 189 10.55 -8.15 -3.29
N GLY A 190 11.23 -8.22 -4.43
CA GLY A 190 11.88 -7.05 -5.04
C GLY A 190 12.72 -7.41 -6.26
N GLY A 191 13.35 -6.40 -6.86
CA GLY A 191 14.31 -6.57 -7.95
C GLY A 191 13.70 -7.11 -9.24
N ARG A 192 12.46 -6.73 -9.52
CA ARG A 192 11.73 -7.06 -10.75
C ARG A 192 11.19 -5.80 -11.42
N PHE A 193 10.88 -5.93 -12.70
CA PHE A 193 10.22 -4.90 -13.51
C PHE A 193 8.70 -4.96 -13.33
N ILE A 194 8.05 -3.79 -13.28
CA ILE A 194 6.60 -3.62 -13.24
C ILE A 194 6.18 -2.67 -14.37
N LYS A 195 5.16 -3.09 -15.13
CA LYS A 195 4.60 -2.34 -16.24
C LYS A 195 3.51 -1.40 -15.71
N SER A 196 3.40 -0.17 -16.25
CA SER A 196 2.26 0.70 -15.93
C SER A 196 1.00 0.15 -16.60
N GLN A 197 -0.11 0.13 -15.87
CA GLN A 197 -1.42 -0.13 -16.45
C GLN A 197 -2.07 1.14 -17.04
N GLY A 198 -1.45 2.31 -16.82
CA GLY A 198 -1.98 3.62 -17.16
C GLY A 198 -2.77 4.22 -15.99
N PRO A 199 -3.18 5.50 -16.09
CA PRO A 199 -4.03 6.09 -15.07
C PRO A 199 -5.37 5.35 -15.00
N LEU A 200 -5.89 5.19 -13.77
CA LEU A 200 -7.28 4.87 -13.56
C LEU A 200 -8.17 5.82 -14.37
N SER A 201 -9.25 5.31 -14.95
CA SER A 201 -10.26 6.12 -15.61
C SER A 201 -10.89 7.15 -14.65
N GLU A 202 -11.43 8.24 -15.17
CA GLU A 202 -12.14 9.25 -14.35
C GLU A 202 -13.24 8.60 -13.49
N ASP A 203 -13.87 7.55 -14.02
CA ASP A 203 -14.91 6.76 -13.36
C ASP A 203 -14.36 6.01 -12.12
N GLU A 204 -13.16 5.42 -12.22
CA GLU A 204 -12.49 4.71 -11.11
C GLU A 204 -11.98 5.70 -10.04
N LEU A 205 -11.58 6.91 -10.45
CA LEU A 205 -11.18 7.97 -9.52
C LEU A 205 -12.39 8.50 -8.73
N GLU A 206 -13.54 8.70 -9.36
CA GLU A 206 -14.75 9.23 -8.71
C GLU A 206 -15.34 8.25 -7.67
N GLU A 207 -15.31 6.94 -7.95
CA GLU A 207 -15.74 5.88 -7.03
C GLU A 207 -14.85 5.81 -5.76
N VAL A 208 -13.55 6.06 -5.93
CA VAL A 208 -12.55 6.16 -4.85
C VAL A 208 -12.76 7.41 -3.97
N PHE A 209 -13.27 8.51 -4.51
CA PHE A 209 -13.56 9.72 -3.73
C PHE A 209 -14.89 9.62 -2.99
N ASP A 210 -15.92 9.00 -3.59
CA ASP A 210 -17.22 8.81 -2.94
C ASP A 210 -17.14 7.83 -1.75
N SER A 211 -16.30 6.80 -1.82
CA SER A 211 -16.06 5.90 -0.66
C SER A 211 -15.42 6.59 0.56
N ARG A 212 -14.79 7.76 0.40
CA ARG A 212 -14.29 8.59 1.52
C ARG A 212 -15.38 9.42 2.19
N VAL A 213 -16.51 9.67 1.52
CA VAL A 213 -17.57 10.57 2.01
C VAL A 213 -18.57 9.84 2.92
N ILE A 214 -18.59 8.49 2.93
CA ILE A 214 -19.60 7.70 3.66
C ILE A 214 -19.36 7.62 5.19
N ASN A 215 -18.34 8.29 5.76
CA ASN A 215 -18.07 8.23 7.21
C ASN A 215 -17.94 9.60 7.91
N LEU A 216 -18.62 10.65 7.43
CA LEU A 216 -18.63 11.95 8.13
C LEU A 216 -20.03 12.47 8.47
N ASP A 217 -21.11 11.93 7.88
CA ASP A 217 -22.46 12.47 8.07
C ASP A 217 -23.33 11.69 9.08
N GLU A 218 -22.91 10.50 9.55
CA GLU A 218 -23.71 9.70 10.51
C GLU A 218 -23.39 9.96 11.99
N ASP A 219 -22.27 10.62 12.32
CA ASP A 219 -21.87 10.84 13.72
C ASP A 219 -22.30 12.21 14.31
N GLU A 220 -23.02 13.06 13.55
CA GLU A 220 -23.41 14.40 14.03
C GLU A 220 -24.90 14.58 14.41
N GLN A 221 -25.70 13.50 14.51
CA GLN A 221 -27.07 13.60 15.02
C GLN A 221 -27.43 12.54 16.05
N GLN A 222 -26.78 12.58 17.21
CA GLN A 222 -27.46 12.15 18.44
C GLN A 222 -26.91 12.82 19.71
N ASP A 223 -27.04 14.13 19.78
CA ASP A 223 -26.91 14.84 21.07
C ASP A 223 -28.09 15.79 21.31
N THR A 224 -29.28 15.18 21.48
CA THR A 224 -30.37 15.84 22.20
C THR A 224 -31.05 14.84 23.13
N ASN A 225 -30.54 14.79 24.36
CA ASN A 225 -31.35 14.86 25.58
C ASN A 225 -32.54 13.89 25.69
N THR A 226 -32.31 12.72 26.28
CA THR A 226 -33.23 12.20 27.30
C THR A 226 -32.48 11.46 28.40
N MET A 227 -32.04 12.21 29.41
CA MET A 227 -31.96 11.65 30.76
C MET A 227 -33.35 11.13 31.14
N LYS A 228 -33.50 9.81 31.30
CA LYS A 228 -34.58 9.23 32.08
C LYS A 228 -34.04 8.04 32.88
N TRP A 229 -33.92 8.30 34.17
CA TRP A 229 -33.63 7.35 35.23
C TRP A 229 -34.69 6.23 35.35
N TRP A 230 -34.32 5.20 36.12
CA TRP A 230 -35.08 4.01 36.58
C TRP A 230 -35.16 2.88 35.53
N TRP A 231 -34.56 1.69 35.70
CA TRP A 231 -34.33 0.84 36.90
C TRP A 231 -33.04 0.03 36.76
#